data_AF-A0A0R1YDF8-F1
#
_entry.id   AF-A0A0R1YDF8-F1
#
_cell.length_a   1.000
_cell.length_b   1.000
_cell.length_c   1.000
_cell.angle_alpha   90.00
_cell.angle_beta   90.00
_cell.angle_gamma   90.00
#
_symmetry.space_group_name_H-M   'P 1'
#
loop_
_entity.id
_entity.type
_entity.pdbx_description
1 polymer ?
#
loop_
_entity_poly.entity_id
_entity_poly.type
_entity_poly.pdbx_seq_one_letter_code
_entity_poly.pdbx_strand_id
1 'polypeptide(L)'
;MINSNAVVITLNIVIVFFGRGISANLMNYNSPLKPLVKWNPFNMTMLTSQYANYSEYHLTTLLTNQQILLGTLVYTAIFLVSGYLVFRKKRF
;
A
#
# COMPACT_ATOMS: atom_id res chain seq x y z
N MET A 1 -25.58 -1.78 8.88
CA MET A 1 -24.13 -1.55 9.10
C MET A 1 -23.41 -2.81 8.71
N ILE A 2 -22.51 -2.78 7.72
CA ILE A 2 -21.66 -3.95 7.44
C ILE A 2 -20.62 -4.01 8.56
N ASN A 3 -21.00 -4.50 9.74
CA ASN A 3 -20.08 -5.03 10.76
C ASN A 3 -19.67 -6.45 10.34
N SER A 4 -19.26 -6.61 9.08
CA SER A 4 -18.88 -7.92 8.57
C SER A 4 -17.40 -8.09 8.81
N ASN A 5 -17.07 -8.65 9.98
CA ASN A 5 -15.71 -9.12 10.29
C ASN A 5 -15.17 -9.96 9.13
N ALA A 6 -16.04 -10.75 8.46
CA ALA A 6 -15.69 -11.51 7.27
C ALA A 6 -15.16 -10.62 6.13
N VAL A 7 -15.80 -9.49 5.82
CA VAL A 7 -15.32 -8.57 4.77
C VAL A 7 -13.95 -7.99 5.12
N VAL A 8 -13.74 -7.60 6.39
CA VAL A 8 -12.45 -7.07 6.85
C VAL A 8 -11.35 -8.13 6.74
N ILE A 9 -11.65 -9.37 7.17
CA ILE A 9 -10.72 -10.51 7.09
C ILE A 9 -10.37 -10.81 5.63
N THR A 10 -11.37 -10.92 4.75
CA THR A 10 -11.14 -11.19 3.33
C THR A 10 -10.30 -10.09 2.68
N LEU A 11 -10.61 -8.81 2.92
CA LEU A 11 -9.83 -7.70 2.39
C LEU A 11 -8.39 -7.72 2.91
N ASN A 12 -8.18 -8.05 4.19
CA ASN A 12 -6.85 -8.16 4.75
C ASN A 12 -6.03 -9.25 4.05
N ILE A 13 -6.60 -10.45 3.87
CA ILE A 13 -5.97 -11.56 3.14
C ILE A 13 -5.61 -11.12 1.71
N VAL A 14 -6.55 -10.47 1.01
CA VAL A 14 -6.30 -9.98 -0.36
C VAL A 14 -5.13 -8.99 -0.37
N ILE A 15 -5.10 -8.01 0.53
CA ILE A 15 -4.04 -7.00 0.56
C ILE A 15 -2.68 -7.62 0.89
N VAL A 16 -2.61 -8.52 1.88
CA VAL A 16 -1.35 -9.13 2.34
C VAL A 16 -0.76 -10.06 1.29
N PHE A 17 -1.57 -10.93 0.69
CA PHE A 17 -1.07 -11.95 -0.25
C PHE A 17 -1.03 -11.46 -1.70
N PHE A 18 -2.00 -10.63 -2.12
CA PHE A 18 -2.11 -10.18 -3.52
C PHE A 18 -1.63 -8.75 -3.74
N GLY A 19 -1.32 -7.98 -2.69
CA GLY A 19 -0.89 -6.59 -2.81
C GLY A 19 0.29 -6.39 -3.77
N ARG A 20 1.31 -7.26 -3.70
CA ARG A 20 2.45 -7.25 -4.63
C ARG A 20 2.00 -7.45 -6.09
N GLY A 21 1.15 -8.45 -6.33
CA GLY A 21 0.64 -8.76 -7.67
C GLY A 21 -0.21 -7.63 -8.25
N ILE A 22 -1.04 -6.99 -7.41
CA ILE A 22 -1.83 -5.82 -7.80
C ILE A 22 -0.91 -4.67 -8.18
N SER A 23 0.11 -4.38 -7.37
CA SER A 23 1.06 -3.31 -7.68
C SER A 23 1.87 -3.60 -8.94
N ALA A 24 2.38 -4.82 -9.12
CA ALA A 24 3.15 -5.19 -10.31
C ALA A 24 2.32 -5.04 -11.59
N ASN A 25 1.05 -5.48 -11.60
CA ASN A 25 0.16 -5.29 -12.74
C ASN A 25 -0.12 -3.81 -13.01
N LEU A 26 -0.34 -3.03 -11.94
CA LEU A 26 -0.56 -1.60 -12.04
C LEU A 26 0.67 -0.87 -12.62
N MET A 27 1.88 -1.33 -12.29
CA MET A 27 3.16 -0.77 -12.76
C MET A 27 3.59 -1.27 -14.15
N ASN A 28 3.07 -2.43 -14.60
CA ASN A 28 3.31 -3.00 -15.92
C ASN A 28 2.59 -2.24 -17.04
N TYR A 29 1.54 -1.49 -16.73
CA TYR A 29 0.85 -0.68 -17.71
C TYR A 29 1.76 0.49 -18.15
N ASN A 30 2.08 0.58 -19.44
CA ASN A 30 2.94 1.63 -20.00
C ASN A 30 2.17 2.96 -20.12
N SER A 31 1.75 3.49 -18.97
CA SER A 31 1.00 4.73 -18.87
C SER A 31 1.92 5.92 -18.58
N PRO A 32 1.64 7.10 -19.16
CA PRO A 32 2.34 8.33 -18.80
C PRO A 32 2.17 8.70 -17.31
N LEU A 33 1.19 8.12 -16.61
CA LEU A 33 0.96 8.33 -15.19
C LEU A 33 1.85 7.45 -14.29
N LYS A 34 2.70 6.59 -14.85
CA LYS A 34 3.60 5.70 -14.10
C LYS A 34 4.43 6.40 -13.01
N PRO A 35 4.95 7.63 -13.20
CA PRO A 35 5.66 8.38 -12.15
C PRO A 35 4.81 8.76 -10.94
N LEU A 36 3.48 8.85 -11.11
CA LEU A 36 2.51 9.10 -10.03
C LEU A 36 2.03 7.79 -9.42
N VAL A 37 1.69 6.82 -10.28
CA VAL A 37 1.12 5.51 -9.91
C VAL A 37 2.08 4.67 -9.05
N LYS A 38 3.39 4.88 -9.19
CA LYS A 38 4.39 4.22 -8.32
C LYS A 38 4.23 4.54 -6.84
N TRP A 39 3.58 5.64 -6.49
CA TRP A 39 3.29 6.01 -5.09
C TRP A 39 2.03 5.35 -4.56
N ASN A 40 1.57 4.23 -5.13
CA ASN A 40 0.41 3.51 -4.61
C ASN A 40 0.71 2.83 -3.25
N PRO A 41 -0.31 2.60 -2.40
CA PRO A 41 -0.12 2.00 -1.07
C PRO A 41 0.34 0.54 -1.12
N PHE A 42 0.10 -0.19 -2.23
CA PHE A 42 0.55 -1.57 -2.38
C PHE A 42 2.08 -1.65 -2.60
N ASN A 43 2.71 -0.63 -3.17
CA ASN A 43 4.17 -0.56 -3.20
C ASN A 43 4.77 -0.45 -1.80
N MET A 44 4.09 0.24 -0.88
CA MET A 44 4.56 0.46 0.48
C MET A 44 4.60 -0.83 1.31
N THR A 45 3.78 -1.84 0.98
CA THR A 45 3.83 -3.14 1.66
C THR A 45 5.11 -3.93 1.34
N MET A 46 5.85 -3.55 0.29
CA MET A 46 7.10 -4.19 -0.12
C MET A 46 8.35 -3.55 0.50
N LEU A 47 8.20 -2.59 1.42
CA LEU A 47 9.32 -1.88 2.08
C LEU A 47 10.37 -2.86 2.63
N THR A 48 9.95 -3.83 3.44
CA THR A 48 10.86 -4.80 4.08
C THR A 48 11.57 -5.67 3.06
N SER A 49 10.84 -6.16 2.05
CA SER A 49 11.41 -6.97 0.97
C SER A 49 12.40 -6.17 0.11
N GLN A 50 12.13 -4.88 -0.14
CA GLN A 50 13.04 -4.02 -0.87
C GLN A 50 14.31 -3.70 -0.10
N TYR A 51 14.23 -3.57 1.23
CA TYR A 51 15.41 -3.44 2.08
C TYR A 51 16.25 -4.72 2.10
N ALA A 52 15.60 -5.89 2.08
CA ALA A 52 16.28 -7.18 2.01
C ALA A 52 16.92 -7.44 0.62
N ASN A 53 16.24 -7.06 -0.46
CA ASN A 53 16.72 -7.24 -1.83
C ASN A 53 16.36 -6.03 -2.71
N TYR A 54 17.24 -5.04 -2.74
CA TYR A 54 17.00 -3.80 -3.47
C TYR A 54 16.93 -4.00 -5.00
N SER A 55 17.84 -4.80 -5.57
CA SER A 55 17.98 -4.94 -7.02
C SER A 55 16.75 -5.54 -7.68
N GLU A 56 16.08 -6.48 -7.02
CA GLU A 56 14.85 -7.10 -7.55
C GLU A 56 13.63 -6.18 -7.35
N TYR A 57 13.43 -5.67 -6.13
CA TYR A 57 12.20 -4.97 -5.78
C TYR A 57 12.14 -3.53 -6.31
N HIS A 58 13.29 -2.86 -6.44
CA HIS A 58 13.33 -1.51 -7.01
C HIS A 58 12.82 -1.45 -8.46
N LEU A 59 13.01 -2.52 -9.24
CA LEU A 59 12.51 -2.61 -10.62
C LEU A 59 10.98 -2.62 -10.69
N THR A 60 10.33 -3.14 -9.64
CA THR A 60 8.86 -3.17 -9.55
C THR A 60 8.32 -1.87 -8.96
N THR A 61 8.91 -1.38 -7.86
CA THR A 61 8.39 -0.22 -7.14
C THR A 61 8.74 1.09 -7.83
N LEU A 62 9.88 1.17 -8.54
CA LEU A 62 10.45 2.39 -9.10
C LEU A 62 10.69 3.51 -8.06
N LEU A 63 10.82 3.11 -6.80
CA LEU A 63 11.05 3.99 -5.66
C LEU A 63 12.39 3.61 -5.02
N THR A 64 13.20 4.61 -4.69
CA THR A 64 14.41 4.38 -3.88
C THR A 64 14.03 3.99 -2.45
N ASN A 65 14.96 3.42 -1.68
CA ASN A 65 14.70 3.02 -0.28
C ASN A 65 14.18 4.16 0.59
N GLN A 66 14.72 5.36 0.41
CA GLN A 66 14.23 6.55 1.12
C GLN A 66 12.82 6.94 0.68
N GLN A 67 12.51 6.86 -0.62
CA GLN A 67 11.19 7.20 -1.14
C GLN A 67 10.11 6.24 -0.67
N ILE A 68 10.37 4.92 -0.71
CA ILE A 68 9.42 3.92 -0.22
C ILE A 68 9.24 4.01 1.30
N LEU A 69 10.29 4.32 2.06
CA LEU A 69 10.19 4.55 3.50
C LEU A 69 9.30 5.75 3.81
N LEU A 70 9.58 6.91 3.20
CA LEU A 70 8.79 8.12 3.40
C LEU A 70 7.34 7.94 2.92
N GLY A 71 7.14 7.30 1.77
CA GLY A 71 5.82 6.96 1.27
C GLY A 71 5.05 6.08 2.26
N THR A 72 5.70 5.07 2.84
CA THR A 72 5.10 4.18 3.85
C THR A 72 4.66 4.96 5.09
N LEU A 73 5.50 5.86 5.60
CA LEU A 73 5.16 6.70 6.74
C LEU A 73 3.99 7.65 6.44
N VAL A 74 3.98 8.27 5.26
CA VAL A 74 2.89 9.14 4.82
C VAL A 74 1.57 8.38 4.71
N TYR A 75 1.55 7.20 4.07
CA TYR A 75 0.35 6.38 3.98
C TYR A 75 -0.11 5.88 5.35
N THR A 76 0.81 5.52 6.24
CA THR A 76 0.49 5.15 7.62
C THR A 76 -0.24 6.28 8.33
N ALA A 77 0.28 7.51 8.25
CA ALA A 77 -0.37 8.68 8.83
C ALA A 77 -1.76 8.92 8.21
N ILE A 78 -1.90 8.83 6.88
CA ILE A 78 -3.18 9.00 6.18
C ILE A 78 -4.21 7.97 6.67
N PHE A 79 -3.84 6.69 6.75
CA PHE A 79 -4.76 5.63 7.19
C PHE A 79 -5.12 5.76 8.67
N LEU A 80 -4.17 6.13 9.53
CA LEU A 80 -4.43 6.36 10.96
C LEU A 80 -5.37 7.55 11.17
N VAL A 81 -5.11 8.70 10.52
CA VAL A 81 -5.97 9.88 10.61
C VAL A 81 -7.35 9.58 10.04
N SER A 82 -7.43 8.91 8.89
CA SER A 82 -8.70 8.51 8.28
C SER A 82 -9.49 7.58 9.19
N GLY A 83 -8.84 6.55 9.74
CA GLY A 83 -9.43 5.65 10.73
C GLY A 83 -9.94 6.43 11.95
N TYR A 84 -9.10 7.28 12.53
CA TYR A 84 -9.48 8.12 13.67
C TYR A 84 -10.70 9.00 13.36
N LEU A 85 -10.74 9.69 12.22
CA LEU A 85 -11.87 10.55 11.84
C LEU A 85 -13.18 9.76 11.67
N VAL A 86 -13.11 8.55 11.09
CA VAL A 86 -14.26 7.66 10.91
C VAL A 86 -14.76 7.13 12.26
N PHE A 87 -13.85 6.71 13.15
CA PHE A 87 -14.23 6.14 14.44
C PHE A 87 -14.60 7.20 15.49
N ARG A 88 -14.05 8.41 15.43
CA ARG A 88 -14.36 9.50 16.37
C ARG A 88 -15.83 9.90 16.38
N LYS A 89 -16.53 9.77 15.24
CA LYS A 89 -17.97 10.08 15.14
C LYS A 89 -18.88 8.95 15.62
N LYS A 90 -18.34 7.75 15.84
CA LYS A 90 -19.08 6.65 16.46
C LYS A 90 -18.99 6.80 17.97
N ARG A 91 -20.01 7.40 18.60
CA ARG A 91 -20.28 7.11 20.01
C ARG A 91 -20.75 5.64 20.07
N PHE A 92 -20.03 4.82 20.81
CA PHE A 92 -20.56 3.52 21.25
C PHE A 92 -21.74 3.76 22.19
#